data_AF-A0A925DMA7-F1
#
_entry.id   AF-A0A925DMA7-F1
#
_cell.length_a   1.000
_cell.length_b   1.000
_cell.length_c   1.000
_cell.angle_alpha   90.00
_cell.angle_beta   90.00
_cell.angle_gamma   90.00
#
_symmetry.space_group_name_H-M   'P 1'
#
loop_
_entity.id
_entity.type
_entity.pdbx_description
1 polymer ?
#
loop_
_entity_poly.entity_id
_entity_poly.type
_entity_poly.pdbx_seq_one_letter_code
_entity_poly.pdbx_strand_id
1 'polypeptide(L)'
;MNNLFSKTAMCALALIVVTSCKKDKTEDPAPTPATGYTIPTTYNFTNLNYSGQTTRLIMLDSITNYMKKGNNGILLSGTQMKNMYSNTGSPFGDAALDGSGKQLKNKTYSLEQSYFDGLFDSLAIVSQSGTSVGSNGVAGVVTSTANPSKKYLMDKNGLEYAQVIRKQLMGAVFYFQAIETYLASLPTDDNTTIVAGEGTVMEHHCDEAFGYFGVPVDFPVNLSGIKYWGDYCNEVNPAVAANTPLMNAFIKLRAAVSNKDNTTRDAQVVIIRQQWERVVAGAAILELTEAKTNFSDDAVRNHVLSEAVGFINSLKYNSNKQISTTQINTALSSLGTNFYTITITDIDNSINTINAVYNFNLSLF
;
A
#
# COMPACT_ATOMS: atom_id res chain seq x y z
N MET A 1 -57.62 0.84 -62.10
CA MET A 1 -56.72 1.89 -61.58
C MET A 1 -56.65 1.74 -60.07
N ASN A 2 -55.48 1.30 -59.63
CA ASN A 2 -54.84 1.29 -58.32
C ASN A 2 -55.58 1.72 -57.03
N ASN A 3 -55.32 0.87 -56.03
CA ASN A 3 -55.11 1.12 -54.60
C ASN A 3 -56.33 1.19 -53.69
N LEU A 4 -56.32 0.63 -52.47
CA LEU A 4 -55.51 -0.34 -51.75
C LEU A 4 -56.30 -0.55 -50.45
N PHE A 5 -56.75 -1.77 -50.13
CA PHE A 5 -57.47 -2.06 -48.89
C PHE A 5 -56.49 -2.06 -47.70
N SER A 6 -56.72 -1.17 -46.72
CA SER A 6 -56.09 -1.25 -45.39
C SER A 6 -57.11 -1.77 -44.38
N LYS A 7 -56.79 -2.91 -43.75
CA LYS A 7 -57.57 -3.57 -42.71
C LYS A 7 -57.13 -3.03 -41.34
N THR A 8 -58.02 -2.37 -40.62
CA THR A 8 -57.82 -2.04 -39.21
C THR A 8 -58.45 -3.14 -38.36
N ALA A 9 -57.61 -3.99 -37.74
CA ALA A 9 -58.04 -5.01 -36.80
C ALA A 9 -57.84 -4.50 -35.36
N MET A 10 -58.94 -4.50 -34.62
CA MET A 10 -59.11 -4.10 -33.23
C MET A 10 -58.46 -5.13 -32.30
N CYS A 11 -57.48 -4.74 -31.47
CA CYS A 11 -56.93 -5.59 -30.41
C CYS A 11 -57.48 -5.16 -29.05
N ALA A 12 -58.11 -6.12 -28.37
CA ALA A 12 -58.72 -5.99 -27.07
C ALA A 12 -57.66 -5.91 -25.96
N LEU A 13 -57.91 -5.01 -25.01
CA LEU A 13 -57.10 -4.76 -23.82
C LEU A 13 -57.45 -5.80 -22.74
N ALA A 14 -56.53 -6.72 -22.43
CA ALA A 14 -56.69 -7.69 -21.36
C ALA A 14 -56.17 -7.12 -20.03
N LEU A 15 -57.08 -6.95 -19.06
CA LEU A 15 -56.80 -6.57 -17.68
C LEU A 15 -56.20 -7.78 -16.94
N ILE A 16 -54.94 -7.70 -16.52
CA ILE A 16 -54.31 -8.69 -15.63
C ILE A 16 -54.41 -8.15 -14.19
N VAL A 17 -55.17 -8.86 -13.36
CA VAL A 17 -55.24 -8.65 -11.92
C VAL A 17 -54.04 -9.32 -11.28
N VAL A 18 -53.10 -8.53 -10.74
CA VAL A 18 -52.00 -9.03 -9.90
C VAL A 18 -52.43 -9.09 -8.44
N THR A 19 -52.41 -10.29 -7.88
CA THR A 19 -52.64 -10.56 -6.46
C THR A 19 -51.41 -10.17 -5.64
N SER A 20 -51.60 -9.30 -4.65
CA SER A 20 -50.59 -8.86 -3.70
C SER A 20 -50.49 -9.87 -2.55
N CYS A 21 -49.43 -10.67 -2.52
CA CYS A 21 -49.02 -11.38 -1.31
C CYS A 21 -48.12 -10.47 -0.47
N LYS A 22 -48.55 -10.21 0.78
CA LYS A 22 -47.77 -9.50 1.79
C LYS A 22 -46.54 -10.30 2.17
N LYS A 23 -45.43 -9.58 2.37
CA LYS A 23 -44.13 -10.06 2.83
C LYS A 23 -44.22 -10.53 4.28
N ASP A 24 -43.78 -11.75 4.56
CA ASP A 24 -43.03 -12.05 5.77
C ASP A 24 -41.55 -12.14 5.37
N LYS A 25 -40.76 -11.16 5.82
CA LYS A 25 -39.30 -11.22 5.71
C LYS A 25 -38.79 -12.03 6.88
N THR A 26 -38.70 -13.35 6.72
CA THR A 26 -37.71 -14.11 7.46
C THR A 26 -36.35 -13.75 6.90
N GLU A 27 -35.45 -13.28 7.75
CA GLU A 27 -34.03 -13.12 7.40
C GLU A 27 -33.52 -14.45 6.86
N ASP A 28 -33.12 -14.46 5.59
CA ASP A 28 -32.40 -15.61 5.03
C ASP A 28 -31.13 -15.82 5.88
N PRO A 29 -30.88 -17.05 6.36
CA PRO A 29 -29.61 -17.35 7.03
C PRO A 29 -28.46 -17.08 6.06
N ALA A 30 -27.36 -16.56 6.60
CA ALA A 30 -26.13 -16.26 5.86
C ALA A 30 -25.74 -17.43 4.93
N PRO A 31 -25.23 -17.16 3.72
CA PRO A 31 -24.94 -18.21 2.75
C PRO A 31 -23.89 -19.17 3.32
N THR A 32 -24.25 -20.44 3.45
CA THR A 32 -23.33 -21.55 3.68
C THR A 32 -22.22 -21.49 2.62
N PRO A 33 -20.92 -21.49 2.98
CA PRO A 33 -19.86 -21.49 1.97
C PRO A 33 -19.94 -22.75 1.13
N ALA A 34 -19.61 -22.65 -0.16
CA ALA A 34 -19.52 -23.77 -1.10
C ALA A 34 -18.39 -24.78 -0.76
N THR A 35 -17.79 -24.68 0.44
CA THR A 35 -16.67 -25.47 0.94
C THR A 35 -17.02 -25.96 2.35
N GLY A 36 -16.83 -27.25 2.63
CA GLY A 36 -17.32 -27.91 3.85
C GLY A 36 -16.62 -27.54 5.16
N TYR A 37 -16.06 -26.34 5.29
CA TYR A 37 -15.33 -25.86 6.47
C TYR A 37 -15.75 -24.44 6.88
N THR A 38 -15.61 -24.13 8.17
CA THR A 38 -15.91 -22.81 8.71
C THR A 38 -14.78 -21.83 8.42
N ILE A 39 -15.13 -20.65 7.90
CA ILE A 39 -14.22 -19.51 7.77
C ILE A 39 -14.40 -18.64 9.02
N PRO A 40 -13.35 -18.34 9.79
CA PRO A 40 -13.47 -17.48 10.97
C PRO A 40 -13.79 -16.03 10.57
N THR A 41 -14.21 -15.22 11.53
CA THR A 41 -14.51 -13.79 11.30
C THR A 41 -13.32 -12.87 11.51
N THR A 42 -12.22 -13.39 12.08
CA THR A 42 -10.97 -12.68 12.39
C THR A 42 -9.78 -13.55 12.01
N TYR A 43 -8.59 -12.95 11.86
CA TYR A 43 -7.34 -13.64 11.52
C TYR A 43 -6.70 -14.32 12.76
N ASN A 44 -7.47 -15.15 13.46
CA ASN A 44 -7.06 -15.82 14.70
C ASN A 44 -6.90 -17.33 14.49
N PHE A 45 -5.86 -17.73 13.76
CA PHE A 45 -5.58 -19.12 13.44
C PHE A 45 -4.63 -19.78 14.46
N THR A 46 -4.66 -21.11 14.54
CA THR A 46 -3.67 -21.87 15.30
C THR A 46 -2.31 -21.82 14.62
N ASN A 47 -1.23 -21.79 15.42
CA ASN A 47 0.15 -21.65 14.94
C ASN A 47 0.43 -20.35 14.15
N LEU A 48 -0.35 -19.29 14.40
CA LEU A 48 -0.18 -17.99 13.76
C LEU A 48 1.19 -17.37 14.09
N ASN A 49 1.99 -17.05 13.07
CA ASN A 49 3.27 -16.38 13.26
C ASN A 49 3.62 -15.41 12.13
N TYR A 50 3.82 -14.15 12.50
CA TYR A 50 4.33 -13.10 11.62
C TYR A 50 5.20 -12.10 12.38
N SER A 51 5.85 -12.58 13.45
CA SER A 51 6.70 -11.77 14.31
C SER A 51 7.88 -11.15 13.56
N GLY A 52 8.40 -11.84 12.53
CA GLY A 52 9.46 -11.32 11.68
C GLY A 52 9.04 -10.12 10.83
N GLN A 53 7.77 -10.06 10.42
CA GLN A 53 7.21 -8.98 9.62
C GLN A 53 7.01 -7.76 10.50
N THR A 54 6.36 -7.92 11.66
CA THR A 54 6.15 -6.84 12.63
C THR A 54 7.48 -6.26 13.12
N THR A 55 8.50 -7.09 13.33
CA THR A 55 9.87 -6.63 13.62
C THR A 55 10.41 -5.71 12.52
N ARG A 56 10.22 -6.05 11.24
CA ARG A 56 10.67 -5.21 10.11
C ARG A 56 9.87 -3.92 9.97
N LEU A 57 8.58 -3.91 10.31
CA LEU A 57 7.80 -2.67 10.40
C LEU A 57 8.44 -1.72 11.44
N ILE A 58 8.84 -2.24 12.61
CA ILE A 58 9.51 -1.47 13.67
C ILE A 58 10.92 -1.02 13.25
N MET A 59 11.65 -1.83 12.49
CA MET A 59 12.94 -1.43 11.92
C MET A 59 12.79 -0.23 10.99
N LEU A 60 11.76 -0.21 10.13
CA LEU A 60 11.50 0.92 9.24
C LEU A 60 11.07 2.17 10.02
N ASP A 61 10.33 2.01 11.14
CA ASP A 61 10.01 3.13 12.05
C ASP A 61 11.31 3.74 12.60
N SER A 62 12.23 2.89 13.04
CA SER A 62 13.50 3.31 13.64
C SER A 62 14.40 4.03 12.62
N ILE A 63 14.51 3.51 11.39
CA ILE A 63 15.23 4.18 10.30
C ILE A 63 14.58 5.53 10.00
N THR A 64 13.26 5.57 9.89
CA THR A 64 12.50 6.81 9.64
C THR A 64 12.75 7.84 10.74
N ASN A 65 12.73 7.44 12.01
CA ASN A 65 13.00 8.33 13.14
C ASN A 65 14.43 8.88 13.11
N TYR A 66 15.40 8.06 12.72
CA TYR A 66 16.77 8.53 12.51
C TYR A 66 16.85 9.55 11.37
N MET A 67 16.26 9.25 10.20
CA MET A 67 16.23 10.16 9.04
C MET A 67 15.60 11.52 9.39
N LYS A 68 14.49 11.52 10.14
CA LYS A 68 13.78 12.75 10.55
C LYS A 68 14.59 13.67 11.46
N LYS A 69 15.69 13.21 12.06
CA LYS A 69 16.61 14.11 12.79
C LYS A 69 17.16 15.21 11.87
N GLY A 70 17.32 14.93 10.58
CA GLY A 70 17.73 15.91 9.56
C GLY A 70 16.80 17.13 9.47
N ASN A 71 15.51 16.96 9.74
CA ASN A 71 14.53 18.07 9.74
C ASN A 71 14.80 19.10 10.85
N ASN A 72 15.69 18.77 11.80
CA ASN A 72 16.14 19.66 12.87
C ASN A 72 17.60 20.13 12.67
N GLY A 73 18.15 19.96 11.46
CA GLY A 73 19.53 20.33 11.13
C GLY A 73 20.60 19.42 11.71
N ILE A 74 20.22 18.22 12.17
CA ILE A 74 21.17 17.22 12.65
C ILE A 74 21.79 16.50 11.44
N LEU A 75 23.12 16.42 11.42
CA LEU A 75 23.86 15.67 10.41
C LEU A 75 23.57 14.18 10.53
N LEU A 76 23.30 13.55 9.39
CA LEU A 76 22.99 12.13 9.28
C LEU A 76 24.19 11.37 8.71
N SER A 77 24.42 10.17 9.25
CA SER A 77 25.39 9.21 8.70
C SER A 77 24.73 8.23 7.74
N GLY A 78 25.18 8.23 6.48
CA GLY A 78 24.80 7.23 5.47
C GLY A 78 25.17 5.81 5.88
N THR A 79 26.34 5.64 6.50
CA THR A 79 26.78 4.35 7.06
C THR A 79 25.83 3.87 8.16
N GLN A 80 25.39 4.74 9.07
CA GLN A 80 24.45 4.35 10.11
C GLN A 80 23.13 3.86 9.51
N MET A 81 22.59 4.58 8.53
CA MET A 81 21.33 4.19 7.88
C MET A 81 21.45 2.88 7.11
N LYS A 82 22.58 2.67 6.40
CA LYS A 82 22.89 1.39 5.73
C LYS A 82 23.03 0.24 6.73
N ASN A 83 23.65 0.48 7.89
CA ASN A 83 23.75 -0.50 8.97
C ASN A 83 22.38 -0.83 9.56
N MET A 84 21.52 0.16 9.82
CA MET A 84 20.13 -0.09 10.26
C MET A 84 19.35 -0.89 9.21
N TYR A 85 19.51 -0.56 7.93
CA TYR A 85 18.88 -1.25 6.82
C TYR A 85 19.30 -2.73 6.71
N SER A 86 20.59 -3.03 6.90
CA SER A 86 21.15 -4.39 6.92
C SER A 86 21.19 -5.05 8.32
N ASN A 87 20.67 -4.39 9.35
CA ASN A 87 20.82 -4.75 10.77
C ASN A 87 22.24 -5.25 11.14
N THR A 88 23.26 -4.43 10.85
CA THR A 88 24.67 -4.79 11.07
C THR A 88 25.30 -3.94 12.17
N GLY A 89 25.94 -4.58 13.15
CA GLY A 89 26.68 -3.88 14.21
C GLY A 89 25.80 -3.20 15.26
N SER A 90 24.67 -3.81 15.63
CA SER A 90 23.71 -3.29 16.62
C SER A 90 23.26 -1.84 16.36
N PRO A 91 22.72 -1.55 15.16
CA PRO A 91 22.51 -0.18 14.70
C PRO A 91 21.27 0.50 15.30
N PHE A 92 20.39 -0.23 15.98
CA PHE A 92 19.15 0.33 16.54
C PHE A 92 19.33 0.83 17.98
N GLY A 93 20.32 0.31 18.70
CA GLY A 93 20.43 0.56 20.15
C GLY A 93 19.27 -0.07 20.93
N ASP A 94 18.63 -1.07 20.33
CA ASP A 94 17.50 -1.82 20.87
C ASP A 94 17.85 -3.31 20.75
N ALA A 95 18.03 -3.97 21.89
CA ALA A 95 18.50 -5.35 21.93
C ALA A 95 17.54 -6.33 21.23
N ALA A 96 16.23 -6.05 21.20
CA ALA A 96 15.26 -6.90 20.52
C ALA A 96 15.39 -6.76 19.00
N LEU A 97 15.57 -5.55 18.47
CA LEU A 97 15.79 -5.34 17.04
C LEU A 97 17.16 -5.82 16.59
N ASP A 98 18.21 -5.46 17.32
CA ASP A 98 19.61 -5.79 17.01
C ASP A 98 19.84 -7.31 17.07
N GLY A 99 19.19 -8.00 18.02
CA GLY A 99 19.27 -9.45 18.19
C GLY A 99 18.27 -10.28 17.36
N SER A 100 17.34 -9.64 16.63
CA SER A 100 16.24 -10.35 15.95
C SER A 100 16.66 -11.23 14.76
N GLY A 101 17.85 -11.00 14.21
CA GLY A 101 18.30 -11.59 12.95
C GLY A 101 17.51 -11.13 11.72
N LYS A 102 16.55 -10.20 11.87
CA LYS A 102 15.78 -9.65 10.75
C LYS A 102 16.52 -8.46 10.15
N GLN A 103 16.30 -8.25 8.86
CA GLN A 103 16.86 -7.14 8.09
C GLN A 103 15.80 -6.67 7.09
N LEU A 104 15.80 -5.38 6.77
CA LEU A 104 15.02 -4.85 5.66
C LEU A 104 15.74 -5.09 4.33
N LYS A 105 17.07 -4.96 4.31
CA LYS A 105 17.89 -5.09 3.10
C LYS A 105 17.70 -6.43 2.40
N ASN A 106 17.81 -7.54 3.12
CA ASN A 106 17.65 -8.87 2.52
C ASN A 106 16.22 -9.20 2.08
N LYS A 107 15.23 -8.40 2.48
CA LYS A 107 13.83 -8.52 2.03
C LYS A 107 13.43 -7.47 1.00
N THR A 108 14.31 -6.52 0.71
CA THR A 108 14.09 -5.54 -0.35
C THR A 108 14.27 -6.23 -1.69
N TYR A 109 13.42 -5.87 -2.66
CA TYR A 109 13.59 -6.25 -4.05
C TYR A 109 15.05 -6.11 -4.48
N SER A 110 15.66 -7.22 -4.89
CA SER A 110 17.11 -7.36 -4.95
C SER A 110 17.78 -6.35 -5.88
N LEU A 111 17.11 -6.01 -6.99
CA LEU A 111 17.59 -5.03 -7.96
C LEU A 111 17.63 -3.59 -7.44
N GLU A 112 17.08 -3.32 -6.25
CA GLU A 112 17.00 -1.98 -5.69
C GLU A 112 17.77 -1.79 -4.39
N GLN A 113 18.42 -2.82 -3.86
CA GLN A 113 19.21 -2.66 -2.64
C GLN A 113 20.28 -1.56 -2.80
N SER A 114 20.97 -1.53 -3.95
CA SER A 114 21.95 -0.49 -4.28
C SER A 114 21.31 0.89 -4.48
N TYR A 115 20.06 0.93 -4.97
CA TYR A 115 19.32 2.18 -5.12
C TYR A 115 19.03 2.79 -3.73
N PHE A 116 18.54 2.00 -2.77
CA PHE A 116 18.31 2.48 -1.41
C PHE A 116 19.60 2.84 -0.67
N ASP A 117 20.69 2.09 -0.85
CA ASP A 117 22.01 2.49 -0.35
C ASP A 117 22.40 3.89 -0.87
N GLY A 118 22.17 4.16 -2.15
CA GLY A 118 22.42 5.48 -2.75
C GLY A 118 21.50 6.59 -2.22
N LEU A 119 20.23 6.29 -1.92
CA LEU A 119 19.32 7.25 -1.30
C LEU A 119 19.77 7.61 0.13
N PHE A 120 20.26 6.64 0.91
CA PHE A 120 20.82 6.91 2.23
C PHE A 120 22.04 7.82 2.16
N ASP A 121 22.94 7.58 1.20
CA ASP A 121 24.11 8.44 0.98
C ASP A 121 23.68 9.85 0.52
N SER A 122 22.66 9.95 -0.34
CA SER A 122 22.11 11.24 -0.78
C SER A 122 21.49 12.04 0.36
N LEU A 123 20.70 11.38 1.23
CA LEU A 123 20.13 12.02 2.41
C LEU A 123 21.20 12.49 3.40
N ALA A 124 22.26 11.69 3.59
CA ALA A 124 23.41 12.10 4.41
C ALA A 124 24.11 13.34 3.83
N ILE A 125 24.28 13.43 2.51
CA ILE A 125 24.82 14.61 1.83
C ILE A 125 23.92 15.83 2.06
N VAL A 126 22.61 15.70 1.83
CA VAL A 126 21.65 16.80 2.02
C VAL A 126 21.66 17.29 3.47
N SER A 127 21.82 16.40 4.45
CA SER A 127 21.86 16.77 5.88
C SER A 127 23.03 17.69 6.25
N GLN A 128 24.07 17.78 5.42
CA GLN A 128 25.19 18.71 5.63
C GLN A 128 24.78 20.18 5.49
N SER A 129 23.60 20.46 4.91
CA SER A 129 23.00 21.79 4.93
C SER A 129 22.70 22.30 6.35
N GLY A 130 22.62 21.40 7.34
CA GLY A 130 22.42 21.75 8.75
C GLY A 130 21.12 22.54 8.94
N THR A 131 21.21 23.72 9.55
CA THR A 131 20.07 24.61 9.79
C THR A 131 19.80 25.59 8.66
N SER A 132 20.43 25.43 7.49
CA SER A 132 20.20 26.29 6.34
C SER A 132 18.75 26.19 5.87
N VAL A 133 18.17 27.33 5.50
CA VAL A 133 16.82 27.38 4.93
C VAL A 133 16.86 26.84 3.50
N GLY A 134 16.06 25.82 3.22
CA GLY A 134 15.92 25.24 1.88
C GLY A 134 15.03 26.09 0.98
N SER A 135 15.32 26.11 -0.32
CA SER A 135 14.54 26.79 -1.35
C SER A 135 14.89 26.22 -2.74
N ASN A 136 14.23 26.71 -3.79
CA ASN A 136 14.61 26.33 -5.16
C ASN A 136 16.10 26.61 -5.43
N GLY A 137 16.85 25.56 -5.78
CA GLY A 137 18.30 25.60 -5.99
C GLY A 137 19.15 25.46 -4.73
N VAL A 138 18.57 25.39 -3.53
CA VAL A 138 19.27 25.35 -2.24
C VAL A 138 18.73 24.22 -1.37
N ALA A 139 19.56 23.20 -1.12
CA ALA A 139 19.22 22.14 -0.16
C ALA A 139 19.18 22.70 1.27
N GLY A 140 18.23 22.24 2.08
CA GLY A 140 18.05 22.74 3.44
C GLY A 140 16.72 22.32 4.06
N VAL A 141 16.45 22.85 5.25
CA VAL A 141 15.17 22.64 5.93
C VAL A 141 14.16 23.64 5.41
N VAL A 142 13.08 23.15 4.82
CA VAL A 142 11.93 23.95 4.37
C VAL A 142 10.86 23.88 5.45
N THR A 143 10.35 25.03 5.89
CA THR A 143 9.34 25.13 6.95
C THR A 143 8.02 25.62 6.37
N SER A 144 6.93 24.96 6.74
CA SER A 144 5.59 25.32 6.29
C SER A 144 5.22 26.74 6.72
N THR A 145 4.61 27.48 5.80
CA THR A 145 4.13 28.84 6.04
C THR A 145 2.83 28.85 6.85
N ALA A 146 2.04 27.77 6.76
CA ALA A 146 0.81 27.60 7.52
C ALA A 146 1.03 26.98 8.91
N ASN A 147 2.06 26.14 9.09
CA ASN A 147 2.34 25.47 10.35
C ASN A 147 3.86 25.29 10.58
N PRO A 148 4.50 26.14 11.40
CA PRO A 148 5.95 26.07 11.67
C PRO A 148 6.46 24.76 12.30
N SER A 149 5.57 23.89 12.80
CA SER A 149 5.96 22.54 13.27
C SER A 149 6.21 21.56 12.12
N LYS A 150 5.64 21.81 10.94
CA LYS A 150 5.89 21.04 9.71
C LYS A 150 7.14 21.60 9.03
N LYS A 151 8.26 20.89 9.19
CA LYS A 151 9.54 21.21 8.56
C LYS A 151 10.23 19.95 8.07
N TYR A 152 10.86 20.05 6.90
CA TYR A 152 11.36 18.90 6.17
C TYR A 152 12.71 19.22 5.53
N LEU A 153 13.67 18.31 5.67
CA LEU A 153 14.97 18.40 5.02
C LEU A 153 14.83 17.96 3.56
N MET A 154 15.04 18.90 2.65
CA MET A 154 14.87 18.69 1.21
C MET A 154 16.18 18.95 0.46
N ASP A 155 16.35 18.28 -0.67
CA ASP A 155 17.40 18.61 -1.62
C ASP A 155 17.12 19.96 -2.33
N LYS A 156 18.05 20.37 -3.20
CA LYS A 156 17.94 21.64 -3.96
C LYS A 156 16.74 21.72 -4.92
N ASN A 157 16.11 20.58 -5.20
CA ASN A 157 14.98 20.43 -6.10
C ASN A 157 13.66 20.18 -5.34
N GLY A 158 13.70 20.17 -4.00
CA GLY A 158 12.53 19.96 -3.16
C GLY A 158 12.25 18.49 -2.85
N LEU A 159 13.09 17.55 -3.26
CA LEU A 159 12.88 16.13 -2.94
C LEU A 159 13.28 15.85 -1.49
N GLU A 160 12.36 15.30 -0.70
CA GLU A 160 12.64 14.76 0.62
C GLU A 160 13.03 13.28 0.51
N TYR A 161 14.34 13.00 0.48
CA TYR A 161 14.85 11.62 0.39
C TYR A 161 14.29 10.70 1.49
N ALA A 162 14.08 11.22 2.71
CA ALA A 162 13.53 10.43 3.81
C ALA A 162 12.14 9.84 3.48
N GLN A 163 11.32 10.58 2.73
CA GLN A 163 10.00 10.10 2.31
C GLN A 163 10.05 9.13 1.15
N VAL A 164 10.90 9.40 0.15
CA VAL A 164 11.12 8.43 -0.93
C VAL A 164 11.59 7.09 -0.35
N ILE A 165 12.57 7.10 0.56
CA ILE A 165 13.06 5.90 1.24
C ILE A 165 11.92 5.21 1.99
N ARG A 166 11.21 5.94 2.86
CA ARG A 166 10.16 5.35 3.72
C ARG A 166 9.05 4.72 2.89
N LYS A 167 8.45 5.49 1.98
CA LYS A 167 7.27 5.06 1.22
C LYS A 167 7.63 4.01 0.18
N GLN A 168 8.79 4.14 -0.48
CA GLN A 168 9.20 3.14 -1.45
C GLN A 168 9.67 1.83 -0.79
N LEU A 169 10.25 1.84 0.42
CA LEU A 169 10.53 0.60 1.16
C LEU A 169 9.26 -0.14 1.58
N MET A 170 8.14 0.55 1.81
CA MET A 170 6.84 -0.13 1.98
C MET A 170 6.52 -0.98 0.76
N GLY A 171 6.75 -0.46 -0.44
CA GLY A 171 6.60 -1.19 -1.70
C GLY A 171 7.64 -2.30 -1.88
N ALA A 172 8.91 -1.92 -1.81
CA ALA A 172 10.04 -2.78 -2.17
C ALA A 172 10.30 -3.91 -1.17
N VAL A 173 9.79 -3.77 0.07
CA VAL A 173 9.87 -4.81 1.10
C VAL A 173 8.50 -5.42 1.37
N PHE A 174 7.56 -4.65 1.93
CA PHE A 174 6.35 -5.25 2.52
C PHE A 174 5.39 -5.75 1.44
N TYR A 175 5.08 -4.90 0.46
CA TYR A 175 4.22 -5.26 -0.65
C TYR A 175 4.85 -6.33 -1.55
N PHE A 176 6.12 -6.13 -1.94
CA PHE A 176 6.89 -7.08 -2.74
C PHE A 176 6.96 -8.47 -2.08
N GLN A 177 7.37 -8.55 -0.81
CA GLN A 177 7.50 -9.84 -0.14
C GLN A 177 6.15 -10.53 0.05
N ALA A 178 5.11 -9.80 0.42
CA ALA A 178 3.78 -10.39 0.52
C ALA A 178 3.34 -11.01 -0.81
N ILE A 179 3.42 -10.26 -1.91
CA ILE A 179 2.81 -10.66 -3.18
C ILE A 179 3.68 -11.58 -4.05
N GLU A 180 4.97 -11.24 -4.19
CA GLU A 180 5.90 -11.88 -5.13
C GLU A 180 6.77 -12.94 -4.48
N THR A 181 6.82 -12.99 -3.14
CA THR A 181 7.53 -14.04 -2.41
C THR A 181 6.54 -15.01 -1.78
N TYR A 182 5.83 -14.58 -0.72
CA TYR A 182 5.05 -15.50 0.10
C TYR A 182 3.77 -15.99 -0.57
N LEU A 183 2.95 -15.09 -1.11
CA LEU A 183 1.72 -15.50 -1.80
C LEU A 183 2.01 -16.21 -3.14
N ALA A 184 3.15 -15.90 -3.78
CA ALA A 184 3.56 -16.52 -5.03
C ALA A 184 4.04 -17.97 -4.85
N SER A 185 4.64 -18.30 -3.70
CA SER A 185 5.17 -19.64 -3.42
C SER A 185 4.10 -20.65 -3.00
N LEU A 186 2.92 -20.17 -2.54
CA LEU A 186 1.88 -21.04 -1.96
C LEU A 186 1.51 -22.25 -2.83
N PRO A 187 1.43 -22.20 -4.17
CA PRO A 187 1.11 -23.38 -4.96
C PRO A 187 2.11 -24.54 -4.82
N THR A 188 3.35 -24.27 -4.42
CA THR A 188 4.45 -25.23 -4.29
C THR A 188 4.91 -25.49 -2.86
N ASP A 189 4.43 -24.71 -1.89
CA ASP A 189 4.82 -24.86 -0.49
C ASP A 189 4.27 -26.16 0.13
N ASP A 190 5.01 -26.73 1.09
CA ASP A 190 4.51 -27.88 1.84
C ASP A 190 3.32 -27.47 2.72
N ASN A 191 2.27 -28.28 2.65
CA ASN A 191 1.05 -28.11 3.45
C ASN A 191 0.67 -29.41 4.17
N THR A 192 1.68 -30.11 4.68
CA THR A 192 1.51 -31.37 5.42
C THR A 192 2.30 -31.40 6.73
N THR A 193 3.53 -30.91 6.75
CA THR A 193 4.41 -30.94 7.92
C THR A 193 4.12 -29.76 8.83
N ILE A 194 3.71 -30.02 10.07
CA ILE A 194 3.45 -28.96 11.05
C ILE A 194 4.72 -28.66 11.85
N VAL A 195 5.13 -27.40 11.83
CA VAL A 195 6.11 -26.82 12.73
C VAL A 195 5.38 -26.14 13.88
N ALA A 196 5.72 -26.49 15.12
CA ALA A 196 5.06 -25.93 16.30
C ALA A 196 5.25 -24.41 16.34
N GLY A 197 4.14 -23.66 16.43
CA GLY A 197 4.16 -22.20 16.47
C GLY A 197 4.33 -21.52 15.11
N GLU A 198 4.33 -22.26 14.00
CA GLU A 198 4.35 -21.71 12.62
C GLU A 198 3.31 -22.36 11.70
N GLY A 199 2.91 -23.61 11.98
CA GLY A 199 2.00 -24.37 11.13
C GLY A 199 2.76 -25.08 10.02
N THR A 200 2.10 -25.35 8.90
CA THR A 200 2.82 -25.77 7.68
C THR A 200 3.55 -24.60 7.03
N VAL A 201 4.44 -24.88 6.06
CA VAL A 201 5.13 -23.81 5.32
C VAL A 201 4.13 -22.91 4.60
N MET A 202 3.12 -23.50 3.95
CA MET A 202 2.07 -22.75 3.25
C MET A 202 1.24 -21.88 4.20
N GLU A 203 0.95 -22.40 5.40
CA GLU A 203 0.28 -21.67 6.47
C GLU A 203 1.12 -20.48 6.97
N HIS A 204 2.39 -20.72 7.29
CA HIS A 204 3.32 -19.68 7.75
C HIS A 204 3.50 -18.58 6.69
N HIS A 205 3.65 -18.91 5.41
CA HIS A 205 3.77 -17.91 4.35
C HIS A 205 2.49 -17.05 4.19
N CYS A 206 1.30 -17.60 4.44
CA CYS A 206 0.08 -16.79 4.51
C CYS A 206 0.16 -15.76 5.67
N ASP A 207 0.63 -16.22 6.83
CA ASP A 207 0.78 -15.40 8.03
C ASP A 207 1.84 -14.30 7.81
N GLU A 208 2.97 -14.62 7.19
CA GLU A 208 4.02 -13.67 6.82
C GLU A 208 3.55 -12.65 5.76
N ALA A 209 2.70 -13.04 4.81
CA ALA A 209 2.09 -12.08 3.89
C ALA A 209 1.13 -11.13 4.64
N PHE A 210 0.30 -11.66 5.54
CA PHE A 210 -0.60 -10.88 6.37
C PHE A 210 0.13 -9.92 7.32
N GLY A 211 1.24 -10.35 7.92
CA GLY A 211 2.03 -9.50 8.83
C GLY A 211 2.57 -8.23 8.17
N TYR A 212 2.85 -8.27 6.87
CA TYR A 212 3.25 -7.09 6.10
C TYR A 212 2.08 -6.17 5.73
N PHE A 213 0.83 -6.62 5.89
CA PHE A 213 -0.34 -5.75 5.76
C PHE A 213 -0.39 -4.74 6.92
N GLY A 214 0.10 -5.11 8.11
CA GLY A 214 0.28 -4.16 9.22
C GLY A 214 -1.03 -3.74 9.89
N VAL A 215 -1.97 -4.68 10.01
CA VAL A 215 -3.28 -4.47 10.65
C VAL A 215 -3.48 -5.43 11.82
N PRO A 216 -4.36 -5.10 12.79
CA PRO A 216 -4.77 -6.07 13.80
C PRO A 216 -5.61 -7.19 13.20
N VAL A 217 -5.69 -8.33 13.90
CA VAL A 217 -6.38 -9.56 13.45
C VAL A 217 -7.89 -9.40 13.24
N ASP A 218 -8.48 -8.33 13.76
CA ASP A 218 -9.90 -7.97 13.67
C ASP A 218 -10.13 -6.67 12.89
N PHE A 219 -9.17 -6.23 12.09
CA PHE A 219 -9.38 -5.14 11.12
C PHE A 219 -10.55 -5.46 10.16
N PRO A 220 -11.33 -4.48 9.70
CA PRO A 220 -11.30 -3.06 10.06
C PRO A 220 -12.15 -2.70 11.28
N VAL A 221 -12.65 -3.68 12.05
CA VAL A 221 -13.40 -3.40 13.29
C VAL A 221 -12.49 -2.69 14.30
N ASN A 222 -11.24 -3.12 14.38
CA ASN A 222 -10.20 -2.46 15.15
C ASN A 222 -9.22 -1.73 14.22
N LEU A 223 -9.04 -0.43 14.49
CA LEU A 223 -8.08 0.42 13.77
C LEU A 223 -6.87 0.78 14.65
N SER A 224 -6.83 0.31 15.90
CA SER A 224 -5.73 0.60 16.82
C SER A 224 -4.44 -0.06 16.34
N GLY A 225 -3.38 0.74 16.21
CA GLY A 225 -2.06 0.24 15.89
C GLY A 225 -1.88 -0.22 14.44
N ILE A 226 -2.79 0.13 13.53
CA ILE A 226 -2.54 -0.03 12.09
C ILE A 226 -1.26 0.73 11.71
N LYS A 227 -0.47 0.14 10.80
CA LYS A 227 0.79 0.72 10.33
C LYS A 227 0.97 0.49 8.84
N TYR A 228 1.67 1.41 8.20
CA TYR A 228 2.11 1.27 6.81
C TYR A 228 0.95 0.97 5.87
N TRP A 229 0.90 -0.22 5.26
CA TRP A 229 -0.17 -0.55 4.32
C TRP A 229 -1.54 -0.63 4.98
N GLY A 230 -1.63 -0.97 6.26
CA GLY A 230 -2.88 -0.95 7.00
C GLY A 230 -3.41 0.47 7.21
N ASP A 231 -2.51 1.40 7.49
CA ASP A 231 -2.80 2.84 7.65
C ASP A 231 -3.32 3.42 6.33
N TYR A 232 -2.55 3.24 5.26
CA TYR A 232 -2.93 3.70 3.92
C TYR A 232 -4.17 3.01 3.36
N CYS A 233 -4.34 1.70 3.63
CA CYS A 233 -5.57 1.01 3.22
C CYS A 233 -6.78 1.68 3.85
N ASN A 234 -6.69 2.05 5.13
CA ASN A 234 -7.76 2.72 5.84
C ASN A 234 -7.99 4.16 5.36
N GLU A 235 -6.92 4.94 5.16
CA GLU A 235 -7.01 6.32 4.69
C GLU A 235 -7.66 6.42 3.30
N VAL A 236 -7.27 5.55 2.36
CA VAL A 236 -7.80 5.56 0.99
C VAL A 236 -9.12 4.79 0.87
N ASN A 237 -9.60 4.15 1.95
CA ASN A 237 -10.79 3.33 1.92
C ASN A 237 -12.06 4.05 1.43
N PRO A 238 -12.30 5.35 1.69
CA PRO A 238 -13.45 6.06 1.13
C PRO A 238 -13.49 6.01 -0.40
N ALA A 239 -12.35 6.12 -1.07
CA ALA A 239 -12.24 6.09 -2.52
C ALA A 239 -12.05 4.68 -3.12
N VAL A 240 -11.31 3.82 -2.41
CA VAL A 240 -10.85 2.51 -2.92
C VAL A 240 -11.73 1.35 -2.46
N ALA A 241 -12.36 1.48 -1.28
CA ALA A 241 -13.16 0.47 -0.60
C ALA A 241 -12.43 -0.87 -0.33
N ALA A 242 -11.14 -0.81 0.04
CA ALA A 242 -10.27 -1.98 0.17
C ALA A 242 -10.26 -2.66 1.54
N ASN A 243 -10.65 -1.99 2.63
CA ASN A 243 -10.51 -2.51 4.00
C ASN A 243 -11.11 -3.91 4.17
N THR A 244 -12.42 -4.02 3.92
CA THR A 244 -13.16 -5.27 4.09
C THR A 244 -12.78 -6.33 3.04
N PRO A 245 -12.69 -6.01 1.73
CA PRO A 245 -12.28 -7.00 0.74
C PRO A 245 -10.90 -7.60 0.99
N LEU A 246 -9.90 -6.78 1.33
CA LEU A 246 -8.54 -7.24 1.55
C LEU A 246 -8.44 -8.11 2.80
N MET A 247 -9.05 -7.68 3.92
CA MET A 247 -9.08 -8.49 5.14
C MET A 247 -9.78 -9.83 4.93
N ASN A 248 -10.98 -9.81 4.35
CA ASN A 248 -11.75 -11.02 4.12
C ASN A 248 -11.00 -12.00 3.21
N ALA A 249 -10.25 -11.49 2.24
CA ALA A 249 -9.44 -12.33 1.37
C ALA A 249 -8.30 -13.02 2.13
N PHE A 250 -7.62 -12.32 3.04
CA PHE A 250 -6.61 -12.94 3.90
C PHE A 250 -7.19 -14.02 4.82
N ILE A 251 -8.31 -13.73 5.50
CA ILE A 251 -8.96 -14.70 6.38
C ILE A 251 -9.40 -15.94 5.60
N LYS A 252 -10.03 -15.75 4.44
CA LYS A 252 -10.45 -16.84 3.55
C LYS A 252 -9.26 -17.63 3.00
N LEU A 253 -8.19 -16.95 2.61
CA LEU A 253 -6.97 -17.59 2.13
C LEU A 253 -6.42 -18.54 3.19
N ARG A 254 -6.25 -18.05 4.42
CA ARG A 254 -5.67 -18.84 5.50
C ARG A 254 -6.55 -20.03 5.89
N ALA A 255 -7.88 -19.84 5.90
CA ALA A 255 -8.83 -20.93 6.12
C ALA A 255 -8.78 -21.98 5.00
N ALA A 256 -8.69 -21.56 3.74
CA ALA A 256 -8.58 -22.46 2.60
C ALA A 256 -7.30 -23.30 2.64
N VAL A 257 -6.17 -22.68 3.00
CA VAL A 257 -4.89 -23.38 3.15
C VAL A 257 -4.96 -24.46 4.23
N SER A 258 -5.50 -24.15 5.43
CA SER A 258 -5.67 -25.14 6.50
C SER A 258 -6.57 -26.32 6.11
N ASN A 259 -7.47 -26.11 5.14
CA ASN A 259 -8.39 -27.13 4.65
C ASN A 259 -7.99 -27.73 3.29
N LYS A 260 -6.78 -27.45 2.81
CA LYS A 260 -6.23 -27.95 1.52
C LYS A 260 -7.10 -27.60 0.30
N ASP A 261 -7.84 -26.51 0.39
CA ASP A 261 -8.69 -25.99 -0.68
C ASP A 261 -7.88 -25.07 -1.60
N ASN A 262 -7.17 -25.70 -2.54
CA ASN A 262 -6.29 -25.01 -3.47
C ASN A 262 -7.06 -24.07 -4.41
N THR A 263 -8.30 -24.39 -4.78
CA THR A 263 -9.14 -23.55 -5.64
C THR A 263 -9.47 -22.23 -4.96
N THR A 264 -9.93 -22.27 -3.71
CA THR A 264 -10.22 -21.04 -2.95
C THR A 264 -8.93 -20.29 -2.63
N ARG A 265 -7.85 -20.98 -2.26
CA ARG A 265 -6.52 -20.38 -2.05
C ARG A 265 -6.10 -19.53 -3.25
N ASP A 266 -6.09 -20.12 -4.44
CA ASP A 266 -5.63 -19.45 -5.66
C ASP A 266 -6.51 -18.24 -6.00
N ALA A 267 -7.83 -18.38 -5.81
CA ALA A 267 -8.76 -17.26 -5.98
C ALA A 267 -8.50 -16.11 -4.99
N GLN A 268 -8.22 -16.39 -3.71
CA GLN A 268 -7.94 -15.35 -2.73
C GLN A 268 -6.59 -14.66 -2.95
N VAL A 269 -5.56 -15.39 -3.41
CA VAL A 269 -4.28 -14.78 -3.80
C VAL A 269 -4.48 -13.71 -4.88
N VAL A 270 -5.29 -13.99 -5.89
CA VAL A 270 -5.61 -13.01 -6.96
C VAL A 270 -6.32 -11.78 -6.38
N ILE A 271 -7.30 -11.98 -5.49
CA ILE A 271 -8.03 -10.87 -4.86
C ILE A 271 -7.09 -10.01 -4.03
N ILE A 272 -6.22 -10.61 -3.20
CA ILE A 272 -5.26 -9.88 -2.36
C ILE A 272 -4.35 -9.03 -3.24
N ARG A 273 -3.78 -9.60 -4.32
CA ARG A 273 -2.91 -8.86 -5.24
C ARG A 273 -3.60 -7.64 -5.85
N GLN A 274 -4.83 -7.82 -6.33
CA GLN A 274 -5.60 -6.75 -6.96
C GLN A 274 -6.02 -5.66 -5.96
N GLN A 275 -6.50 -6.05 -4.78
CA GLN A 275 -6.94 -5.08 -3.77
C GLN A 275 -5.76 -4.29 -3.20
N TRP A 276 -4.63 -4.96 -2.93
CA TRP A 276 -3.45 -4.28 -2.40
C TRP A 276 -2.84 -3.34 -3.45
N GLU A 277 -2.77 -3.74 -4.73
CA GLU A 277 -2.35 -2.82 -5.80
C GLU A 277 -3.22 -1.56 -5.87
N ARG A 278 -4.54 -1.71 -5.74
CA ARG A 278 -5.46 -0.56 -5.69
C ARG A 278 -5.19 0.35 -4.49
N VAL A 279 -4.80 -0.21 -3.33
CA VAL A 279 -4.36 0.59 -2.17
C VAL A 279 -3.08 1.36 -2.49
N VAL A 280 -2.09 0.75 -3.15
CA VAL A 280 -0.86 1.44 -3.56
C VAL A 280 -1.18 2.60 -4.51
N ALA A 281 -2.05 2.38 -5.50
CA ALA A 281 -2.46 3.41 -6.46
C ALA A 281 -3.28 4.53 -5.79
N GLY A 282 -4.17 4.16 -4.87
CA GLY A 282 -4.93 5.12 -4.07
C GLY A 282 -4.02 5.97 -3.19
N ALA A 283 -3.01 5.39 -2.55
CA ALA A 283 -2.05 6.12 -1.74
C ALA A 283 -1.28 7.15 -2.58
N ALA A 284 -0.85 6.78 -3.80
CA ALA A 284 -0.24 7.74 -4.72
C ALA A 284 -1.18 8.91 -5.06
N ILE A 285 -2.46 8.64 -5.37
CA ILE A 285 -3.45 9.68 -5.70
C ILE A 285 -3.78 10.55 -4.48
N LEU A 286 -3.86 9.98 -3.28
CA LEU A 286 -4.06 10.71 -2.03
C LEU A 286 -2.97 11.78 -1.84
N GLU A 287 -1.70 11.37 -1.89
CA GLU A 287 -0.57 12.29 -1.71
C GLU A 287 -0.51 13.36 -2.81
N LEU A 288 -0.81 13.00 -4.06
CA LEU A 288 -0.91 13.97 -5.17
C LEU A 288 -2.06 14.97 -4.96
N THR A 289 -3.18 14.53 -4.38
CA THR A 289 -4.32 15.39 -4.07
C THR A 289 -4.01 16.32 -2.90
N GLU A 290 -3.29 15.83 -1.88
CA GLU A 290 -2.78 16.69 -0.79
C GLU A 290 -1.77 17.73 -1.32
N ALA A 291 -0.93 17.37 -2.30
CA ALA A 291 0.00 18.30 -2.95
C ALA A 291 -0.74 19.48 -3.60
N LYS A 292 -1.86 19.20 -4.28
CA LYS A 292 -2.71 20.24 -4.88
C LYS A 292 -3.37 21.12 -3.83
N THR A 293 -3.84 20.51 -2.75
CA THR A 293 -4.49 21.24 -1.64
C THR A 293 -3.53 22.21 -0.97
N ASN A 294 -2.26 21.80 -0.81
CA ASN A 294 -1.21 22.60 -0.16
C ASN A 294 -0.28 23.27 -1.17
N PHE A 295 -0.75 23.56 -2.39
CA PHE A 295 0.12 23.96 -3.49
C PHE A 295 0.93 25.24 -3.24
N SER A 296 0.43 26.16 -2.40
CA SER A 296 1.13 27.41 -2.03
C SER A 296 2.15 27.25 -0.89
N ASP A 297 2.22 26.08 -0.25
CA ASP A 297 3.16 25.77 0.82
C ASP A 297 4.22 24.80 0.31
N ASP A 298 5.40 25.31 -0.04
CA ASP A 298 6.49 24.50 -0.58
C ASP A 298 6.90 23.35 0.36
N ALA A 299 6.84 23.55 1.68
CA ALA A 299 7.23 22.52 2.63
C ALA A 299 6.25 21.34 2.59
N VAL A 300 4.95 21.63 2.63
CA VAL A 300 3.93 20.58 2.62
C VAL A 300 3.77 19.97 1.23
N ARG A 301 3.70 20.79 0.17
CA ARG A 301 3.57 20.31 -1.22
C ARG A 301 4.71 19.35 -1.57
N ASN A 302 5.96 19.75 -1.34
CA ASN A 302 7.11 18.94 -1.74
C ASN A 302 7.26 17.67 -0.87
N HIS A 303 6.86 17.74 0.40
CA HIS A 303 6.80 16.57 1.29
C HIS A 303 5.91 15.48 0.72
N VAL A 304 4.63 15.80 0.45
CA VAL A 304 3.67 14.81 -0.05
C VAL A 304 3.95 14.40 -1.50
N LEU A 305 4.53 15.28 -2.34
CA LEU A 305 5.06 14.86 -3.65
C LEU A 305 6.18 13.82 -3.54
N SER A 306 7.04 13.94 -2.53
CA SER A 306 8.09 12.95 -2.26
C SER A 306 7.50 11.62 -1.80
N GLU A 307 6.40 11.66 -1.03
CA GLU A 307 5.64 10.46 -0.67
C GLU A 307 4.99 9.80 -1.90
N ALA A 308 4.35 10.59 -2.76
CA ALA A 308 3.75 10.15 -4.02
C ALA A 308 4.76 9.44 -4.93
N VAL A 309 5.98 9.99 -5.08
CA VAL A 309 7.07 9.33 -5.85
C VAL A 309 7.36 7.92 -5.32
N GLY A 310 7.38 7.73 -4.00
CA GLY A 310 7.59 6.43 -3.39
C GLY A 310 6.43 5.45 -3.68
N PHE A 311 5.19 5.92 -3.61
CA PHE A 311 4.02 5.09 -3.92
C PHE A 311 3.88 4.74 -5.40
N ILE A 312 4.11 5.69 -6.31
CA ILE A 312 4.07 5.43 -7.75
C ILE A 312 5.13 4.40 -8.13
N ASN A 313 6.36 4.54 -7.60
CA ASN A 313 7.39 3.51 -7.79
C ASN A 313 6.97 2.15 -7.21
N SER A 314 6.21 2.13 -6.12
CA SER A 314 5.77 0.90 -5.46
C SER A 314 4.86 0.02 -6.33
N LEU A 315 4.15 0.61 -7.30
CA LEU A 315 3.30 -0.12 -8.22
C LEU A 315 4.07 -1.17 -9.04
N LYS A 316 5.37 -0.95 -9.32
CA LYS A 316 6.15 -1.86 -10.17
C LYS A 316 6.46 -3.21 -9.52
N TYR A 317 6.41 -3.30 -8.19
CA TYR A 317 6.78 -4.50 -7.42
C TYR A 317 5.74 -5.62 -7.42
N ASN A 318 4.64 -5.44 -8.17
CA ASN A 318 3.70 -6.51 -8.48
C ASN A 318 3.86 -6.88 -9.96
N SER A 319 4.18 -8.15 -10.22
CA SER A 319 4.33 -8.70 -11.57
C SER A 319 2.98 -8.83 -12.27
N ASN A 320 1.89 -8.94 -11.51
CA ASN A 320 0.50 -9.07 -11.98
C ASN A 320 -0.25 -7.72 -11.98
N LYS A 321 0.48 -6.61 -11.92
CA LYS A 321 -0.12 -5.27 -11.87
C LYS A 321 -1.00 -4.97 -13.07
N GLN A 322 -2.10 -4.26 -12.85
CA GLN A 322 -2.97 -3.72 -13.89
C GLN A 322 -2.33 -2.52 -14.60
N ILE A 323 -1.63 -1.66 -13.86
CA ILE A 323 -0.94 -0.49 -14.45
C ILE A 323 0.34 -0.93 -15.18
N SER A 324 0.53 -0.43 -16.41
CA SER A 324 1.75 -0.74 -17.16
C SER A 324 2.98 0.01 -16.65
N THR A 325 4.17 -0.55 -16.88
CA THR A 325 5.44 0.15 -16.57
C THR A 325 5.54 1.49 -17.28
N THR A 326 5.01 1.60 -18.50
CA THR A 326 4.95 2.88 -19.24
C THR A 326 4.09 3.90 -18.50
N GLN A 327 2.90 3.54 -18.02
CA GLN A 327 2.04 4.44 -17.25
C GLN A 327 2.67 4.85 -15.92
N ILE A 328 3.34 3.93 -15.21
CA ILE A 328 4.11 4.28 -14.00
C ILE A 328 5.18 5.33 -14.33
N ASN A 329 5.97 5.11 -15.39
CA ASN A 329 7.02 6.05 -15.80
C ASN A 329 6.45 7.39 -16.26
N THR A 330 5.31 7.39 -16.96
CA THR A 330 4.60 8.61 -17.35
C THR A 330 4.12 9.38 -16.12
N ALA A 331 3.49 8.71 -15.14
CA ALA A 331 3.03 9.35 -13.91
C ALA A 331 4.18 9.98 -13.11
N LEU A 332 5.33 9.31 -13.02
CA LEU A 332 6.55 9.87 -12.41
C LEU A 332 7.10 11.05 -13.20
N SER A 333 7.20 10.91 -14.53
CA SER A 333 7.78 11.94 -15.39
C SER A 333 6.96 13.23 -15.40
N SER A 334 5.64 13.13 -15.24
CA SER A 334 4.76 14.30 -15.09
C SER A 334 5.15 15.17 -13.91
N LEU A 335 5.70 14.62 -12.82
CA LEU A 335 6.09 15.40 -11.64
C LEU A 335 7.39 16.21 -11.84
N GLY A 336 8.10 15.96 -12.94
CA GLY A 336 9.40 16.57 -13.22
C GLY A 336 10.48 16.17 -12.22
N THR A 337 11.60 16.89 -12.26
CA THR A 337 12.76 16.67 -11.37
C THR A 337 12.96 17.79 -10.34
N ASN A 338 12.15 18.85 -10.41
CA ASN A 338 12.20 19.99 -9.48
C ASN A 338 10.78 20.39 -9.05
N PHE A 339 10.42 20.07 -7.81
CA PHE A 339 9.10 20.31 -7.24
C PHE A 339 8.82 21.78 -6.95
N TYR A 340 9.82 22.66 -6.98
CA TYR A 340 9.60 24.11 -6.92
C TYR A 340 9.08 24.68 -8.26
N THR A 341 9.21 23.93 -9.35
CA THR A 341 8.75 24.34 -10.69
C THR A 341 7.51 23.57 -11.15
N ILE A 342 7.00 22.65 -10.34
CA ILE A 342 5.83 21.84 -10.65
C ILE A 342 4.59 22.73 -10.78
N THR A 343 3.67 22.36 -11.66
CA THR A 343 2.36 23.00 -11.81
C THR A 343 1.23 22.11 -11.31
N ILE A 344 0.04 22.67 -11.06
CA ILE A 344 -1.15 21.86 -10.77
C ILE A 344 -1.46 20.92 -11.94
N THR A 345 -1.26 21.38 -13.18
CA THR A 345 -1.44 20.58 -14.39
C THR A 345 -0.54 19.34 -14.42
N ASP A 346 0.71 19.46 -13.96
CA ASP A 346 1.65 18.34 -13.86
C ASP A 346 1.16 17.27 -12.88
N ILE A 347 0.66 17.72 -11.72
CA ILE A 347 0.07 16.84 -10.70
C ILE A 347 -1.20 16.17 -11.24
N ASP A 348 -2.08 16.92 -11.92
CA ASP A 348 -3.28 16.39 -12.56
C ASP A 348 -2.94 15.35 -13.64
N ASN A 349 -1.89 15.57 -14.43
CA ASN A 349 -1.43 14.59 -15.42
C ASN A 349 -0.97 13.28 -14.77
N SER A 350 -0.28 13.36 -13.62
CA SER A 350 0.11 12.18 -12.84
C SER A 350 -1.11 11.44 -12.29
N ILE A 351 -2.03 12.15 -11.63
CA ILE A 351 -3.29 11.59 -11.10
C ILE A 351 -4.09 10.91 -12.22
N ASN A 352 -4.30 11.60 -13.35
CA ASN A 352 -5.08 11.09 -14.47
C ASN A 352 -4.45 9.85 -15.11
N THR A 353 -3.11 9.80 -15.19
CA THR A 353 -2.40 8.62 -15.72
C THR A 353 -2.66 7.38 -14.87
N ILE A 354 -2.63 7.53 -13.54
CA ILE A 354 -2.91 6.42 -12.59
C ILE A 354 -4.40 6.09 -12.62
N ASN A 355 -5.26 7.11 -12.52
CA ASN A 355 -6.71 6.90 -12.40
C ASN A 355 -7.36 6.37 -13.67
N ALA A 356 -6.74 6.55 -14.84
CA ALA A 356 -7.19 5.92 -16.09
C ALA A 356 -7.19 4.37 -16.01
N VAL A 357 -6.40 3.78 -15.11
CA VAL A 357 -6.37 2.33 -14.88
C VAL A 357 -7.41 1.89 -13.85
N TYR A 358 -7.52 2.61 -12.74
CA TYR A 358 -8.28 2.14 -11.58
C TYR A 358 -9.69 2.73 -11.46
N ASN A 359 -9.97 3.83 -12.17
CA ASN A 359 -11.27 4.48 -12.24
C ASN A 359 -11.88 4.78 -10.86
N PHE A 360 -11.07 5.33 -9.94
CA PHE A 360 -11.54 5.80 -8.65
C PHE A 360 -12.37 7.07 -8.80
N ASN A 361 -13.30 7.28 -7.86
CA ASN A 361 -13.94 8.57 -7.69
C ASN A 361 -12.95 9.52 -6.99
N LEU A 362 -12.37 10.43 -7.78
CA LEU A 362 -11.35 11.37 -7.29
C LEU A 362 -11.88 12.36 -6.24
N SER A 363 -13.19 12.54 -6.09
CA SER A 363 -13.75 13.43 -5.05
C SER A 363 -13.73 12.83 -3.64
N LEU A 364 -13.24 11.59 -3.48
CA LEU A 364 -13.16 10.87 -2.21
C LEU A 364 -11.72 10.75 -1.69
N PHE A 365 -10.74 11.30 -2.43
CA PHE A 365 -9.40 11.61 -1.95
C PHE A 365 -9.35 13.09 -1.56
#